data_AF-A0A9Q3IIY4-F1
#
_entry.id   AF-A0A9Q3IIY4-F1
#
_cell.length_a   1.000
_cell.length_b   1.000
_cell.length_c   1.000
_cell.angle_alpha   90.00
_cell.angle_beta   90.00
_cell.angle_gamma   90.00
#
_symmetry.space_group_name_H-M   'P 1'
#
loop_
_entity.id
_entity.type
_entity.pdbx_description
1 polymer ?
#
loop_
_entity_poly.entity_id
_entity_poly.type
_entity_poly.pdbx_seq_one_letter_code
_entity_poly.pdbx_strand_id
1 'polypeptide(L)' 'MIKEYFELPDRLVTARVNTLFTRSAHRWYIKLSQAHGHQSWTWWKTQIINKWANDAWRFKVETAFETAKLNAHKDKA' A
#
# COMPACT_ATOMS: atom_id res chain seq x y z
N MET A 1 -18.66 2.70 -20.08
CA MET A 1 -17.28 3.18 -19.81
C MET A 1 -17.15 3.23 -18.29
N ILE A 2 -16.14 2.70 -17.60
CA ILE A 2 -14.69 2.90 -17.81
C ILE A 2 -13.95 1.69 -17.20
N LYS A 3 -13.45 0.77 -18.04
CA LYS A 3 -12.50 -0.29 -17.64
C LYS A 3 -11.06 0.23 -17.56
N GLU A 4 -10.85 1.51 -17.86
CA GLU A 4 -9.54 2.15 -18.01
C GLU A 4 -8.91 2.62 -16.69
N TYR A 5 -9.56 2.41 -15.53
CA TYR A 5 -9.10 3.02 -14.28
C TYR A 5 -8.03 2.28 -13.48
N PHE A 6 -7.65 1.02 -13.72
CA PHE A 6 -6.93 0.28 -12.66
C PHE A 6 -5.75 -0.62 -13.04
N GLU A 7 -5.11 -0.44 -14.19
CA GLU A 7 -3.76 -0.99 -14.41
C GLU A 7 -2.73 0.13 -14.38
N LEU A 8 -2.49 0.68 -13.19
CA LEU A 8 -1.34 1.57 -12.97
C LEU A 8 -0.06 0.72 -12.93
N PRO A 9 0.91 0.94 -13.83
CA PRO A 9 2.21 0.29 -13.77
C PRO A 9 2.87 0.50 -12.41
N ASP A 10 3.47 -0.56 -11.86
CA ASP A 10 4.17 -0.53 -10.57
C ASP A 10 5.20 0.60 -10.48
N ARG A 11 5.88 0.93 -11.59
CA ARG A 11 6.81 2.07 -11.68
C ARG A 11 6.16 3.42 -11.35
N LEU A 12 4.90 3.63 -11.74
CA LEU A 12 4.18 4.88 -11.48
C LEU A 12 3.68 4.93 -10.04
N VAL A 13 3.21 3.81 -9.51
CA VAL A 13 2.80 3.69 -8.11
C VAL A 13 3.99 3.93 -7.19
N THR A 14 5.11 3.24 -7.42
CA THR A 14 6.32 3.35 -6.60
C THR A 14 6.96 4.73 -6.69
N ALA A 15 6.91 5.40 -7.84
CA ALA A 15 7.36 6.79 -7.98
C ALA A 15 6.50 7.78 -7.19
N ARG A 16 5.17 7.58 -7.12
CA ARG A 16 4.29 8.44 -6.31
C ARG A 16 4.42 8.17 -4.83
N VAL A 17 4.65 6.92 -4.43
CA VAL A 17 4.76 6.52 -3.02
C VAL A 17 5.89 7.27 -2.29
N ASN A 18 7.00 7.53 -2.98
CA ASN A 18 8.07 8.43 -2.52
C ASN A 18 7.50 9.74 -1.92
N THR A 19 6.65 10.42 -2.69
CA THR A 19 6.12 11.75 -2.34
C THR A 19 5.19 11.75 -1.14
N LEU A 20 4.68 10.59 -0.74
CA LEU A 20 3.81 10.45 0.43
C LEU A 20 4.61 10.31 1.73
N PHE A 21 5.89 9.92 1.64
CA PHE A 21 6.73 9.76 2.81
C PHE A 21 7.38 11.08 3.21
N THR A 22 7.44 11.32 4.53
CA THR A 22 8.10 12.49 5.10
C THR A 22 9.18 12.09 6.11
N ARG A 23 10.17 12.96 6.30
CA ARG A 23 11.22 12.84 7.32
C ARG A 23 11.89 11.45 7.36
N SER A 24 11.72 10.70 8.44
CA SER A 24 12.32 9.39 8.66
C SER A 24 11.80 8.33 7.70
N ALA A 25 10.53 8.38 7.31
CA ALA A 25 9.94 7.47 6.34
C ALA A 25 10.54 7.68 4.94
N HIS A 26 10.76 8.95 4.55
CA HIS A 26 11.39 9.28 3.27
C HIS A 26 12.84 8.80 3.21
N ARG A 27 13.61 9.02 4.29
CA ARG A 27 15.00 8.51 4.39
C ARG A 27 15.07 6.98 4.31
N TRP A 28 14.11 6.28 4.93
CA TRP A 28 14.00 4.82 4.83
C TRP A 28 13.71 4.39 3.40
N TYR A 29 12.74 5.03 2.72
CA TYR A 29 12.38 4.73 1.34
C TYR A 29 13.57 4.87 0.39
N ILE A 30 14.32 5.98 0.46
CA ILE A 30 15.50 6.21 -0.38
C ILE A 30 16.55 5.10 -0.17
N LYS A 31 16.90 4.80 1.08
CA LYS A 31 17.90 3.77 1.39
C LYS A 31 17.50 2.40 0.86
N LEU A 32 16.24 2.03 1.05
CA LEU A 32 15.73 0.74 0.62
C LEU A 32 15.65 0.65 -0.91
N SER A 33 15.24 1.73 -1.58
CA SER A 33 15.22 1.82 -3.04
C SER A 33 16.62 1.76 -3.65
N GLN A 34 17.62 2.36 -3.01
CA GLN A 34 19.02 2.29 -3.46
C GLN A 34 19.58 0.86 -3.32
N ALA A 35 19.22 0.14 -2.27
CA ALA A 35 19.70 -1.22 -2.02
C ALA A 35 19.05 -2.28 -2.93
N HIS A 36 17.77 -2.13 -3.27
CA HIS A 36 17.00 -3.17 -3.98
C HIS A 36 16.57 -2.78 -5.40
N GLY A 37 16.83 -1.54 -5.84
CA GLY A 37 16.48 -1.07 -7.18
C GLY A 37 14.96 -0.99 -7.42
N HIS A 38 14.56 -1.18 -8.69
CA HIS A 38 13.15 -1.20 -9.05
C HIS A 38 12.49 -2.50 -8.60
N GLN A 39 11.44 -2.36 -7.79
CA GLN A 39 10.68 -3.46 -7.21
C GLN A 39 9.18 -3.29 -7.45
N SER A 40 8.44 -4.40 -7.39
CA SER A 40 6.99 -4.40 -7.57
C SER A 40 6.26 -3.68 -6.44
N TRP A 41 5.03 -3.24 -6.69
CA TRP A 41 4.21 -2.60 -5.66
C TRP A 41 3.88 -3.57 -4.52
N THR A 42 3.69 -4.85 -4.84
CA THR A 42 3.49 -5.91 -3.85
C THR A 42 4.67 -6.02 -2.90
N TRP A 43 5.90 -5.98 -3.42
CA TRP A 43 7.10 -5.99 -2.59
C TRP A 43 7.16 -4.77 -1.66
N TRP A 44 6.90 -3.58 -2.20
CA TRP A 44 6.88 -2.35 -1.38
C TRP A 44 5.84 -2.41 -0.27
N LYS A 45 4.62 -2.91 -0.54
CA LYS A 45 3.60 -3.12 0.49
C LYS A 45 4.11 -4.00 1.63
N THR A 46 4.77 -5.11 1.31
CA THR A 46 5.37 -5.98 2.33
C THR A 46 6.41 -5.24 3.18
N GLN A 47 7.29 -4.44 2.57
CA GLN A 47 8.31 -3.70 3.32
C GLN A 47 7.71 -2.63 4.24
N ILE A 48 6.69 -1.91 3.75
CA ILE A 48 5.95 -0.90 4.50
C ILE A 48 5.29 -1.54 5.73
N ILE A 49 4.61 -2.67 5.53
CA ILE A 49 3.95 -3.43 6.61
C ILE A 49 5.00 -3.95 7.59
N ASN A 50 6.12 -4.52 7.13
CA ASN A 50 7.15 -5.03 8.02
C ASN A 50 7.82 -3.93 8.84
N LYS A 51 7.96 -2.72 8.28
CA LYS A 51 8.65 -1.62 8.95
C LYS A 51 7.80 -0.87 9.96
N TRP A 52 6.52 -0.64 9.66
CA TRP A 52 5.67 0.28 10.42
C TRP A 52 4.38 -0.32 10.95
N ALA A 53 3.99 -1.50 10.48
CA ALA A 53 2.85 -2.17 11.09
C ALA A 53 3.28 -2.77 12.43
N ASN A 54 2.54 -2.43 13.49
CA ASN A 54 2.49 -3.25 14.69
C ASN A 54 1.29 -4.20 14.60
N ASP A 55 1.27 -5.25 15.42
CA ASP A 55 0.23 -6.28 15.34
C ASP A 55 -1.18 -5.71 15.55
N ALA A 56 -1.32 -4.69 16.41
CA ALA A 56 -2.57 -3.99 16.63
C ALA A 56 -3.05 -3.22 15.37
N TRP A 57 -2.14 -2.64 14.59
CA TRP A 57 -2.47 -1.96 13.33
C TRP A 57 -2.84 -2.96 12.24
N ARG A 58 -2.13 -4.10 12.15
CA ARG A 58 -2.47 -5.18 11.19
C ARG A 58 -3.88 -5.69 11.41
N PHE A 59 -4.21 -6.01 12.66
CA PHE A 59 -5.54 -6.43 13.06
C PHE A 59 -6.60 -5.40 12.66
N LYS A 60 -6.38 -4.09 12.95
CA LYS A 60 -7.32 -3.03 12.57
C LYS A 60 -7.54 -2.93 11.05
N VAL A 61 -6.48 -3.05 10.25
CA VAL A 61 -6.56 -2.97 8.78
C VAL A 61 -7.30 -4.18 8.21
N GLU A 62 -7.01 -5.39 8.73
CA GLU A 62 -7.68 -6.63 8.34
C GLU A 62 -9.17 -6.58 8.69
N THR A 63 -9.52 -6.21 9.93
CA THR A 63 -10.92 -6.06 10.36
C THR A 63 -11.66 -5.00 9.54
N ALA A 64 -11.03 -3.86 9.24
CA ALA A 64 -11.64 -2.82 8.42
C ALA A 64 -11.92 -3.30 6.99
N PHE A 65 -11.02 -4.10 6.42
CA PHE A 65 -11.21 -4.70 5.10
C PHE A 65 -12.34 -5.73 5.08
N GLU A 66 -12.42 -6.60 6.09
CA GLU A 66 -13.51 -7.56 6.25
C GLU A 66 -14.87 -6.87 6.44
N THR A 67 -14.90 -5.81 7.25
CA THR A 67 -16.12 -5.04 7.50
C THR A 67 -16.57 -4.28 6.24
N ALA A 68 -15.63 -3.77 5.45
CA ALA A 68 -15.94 -3.15 4.15
C ALA A 68 -16.54 -4.16 3.16
N LYS A 69 -16.07 -5.41 3.15
CA LYS A 69 -16.69 -6.50 2.37
C LYS A 69 -18.11 -6.81 2.83
N LEU A 70 -18.38 -6.77 4.13
CA LEU A 70 -19.71 -7.05 4.68
C LEU A 70 -20.74 -5.96 4.35
N ASN A 71 -20.32 -4.69 4.23
CA ASN A 71 -21.23 -3.60 3.86
C ASN A 71 -21.60 -3.60 2.37
N ALA A 72 -20.72 -4.07 1.48
CA ALA A 72 -21.04 -4.19 0.05
C ALA A 72 -22.18 -5.19 -0.26
N HIS A 73 -22.50 -6.10 0.67
CA HIS A 73 -23.61 -7.04 0.54
C HIS A 73 -24.93 -6.54 1.15
N LYS A 74 -24.92 -5.44 1.91
CA LYS A 74 -26.13 -4.89 2.54
C LYS A 74 -26.89 -3.88 1.67
N ASP A 75 -26.25 -3.31 0.66
CA ASP A 75 -26.88 -2.32 -0.25
C ASP A 75 -27.67 -2.96 -1.42
N LYS A 76 -28.08 -4.23 -1.30
CA LYS A 76 -28.88 -4.95 -2.31
C LYS A 76 -30.18 -5.56 -1.75
N ALA A 77 -30.69 -5.07 -0.62
CA ALA A 77 -31.99 -5.46 -0.08
C ALA A 77 -32.97 -4.28 -0.11
#